data_AF-A0A257P1E8-F1
#
_entry.id   AF-A0A257P1E8-F1
#
_cell.length_a   1.000
_cell.length_b   1.000
_cell.length_c   1.000
_cell.angle_alpha   90.00
_cell.angle_beta   90.00
_cell.angle_gamma   90.00
#
_symmetry.space_group_name_H-M   'P 1'
#
loop_
_entity.id
_entity.type
_entity.pdbx_description
1 polymer ?
#
loop_
_entity_poly.entity_id
_entity_poly.type
_entity_poly.pdbx_seq_one_letter_code
_entity_poly.pdbx_strand_id
1 'polypeptide(L)'
;MTTRDDVSQFKASGPWRELARAAAEMVADAEQRAGSKMDPKLGGGTRLMLAFEHRISDDIDLFIRDPQWIGYLTPRLNDRFESVMTGYEESATALKLRLPAGEIDFIVSMSLLGLPDEHASDVEVPFALEPVDEVLAKKLFYRGWALTPR
;
A
#
# COMPACT_ATOMS: atom_id res chain seq x y z
N MET A 1 4.02 25.76 0.36
CA MET A 1 2.95 25.05 -0.38
C MET A 1 3.64 24.08 -1.30
N THR A 2 3.29 22.79 -1.27
CA THR A 2 3.88 21.78 -2.16
C THR A 2 3.47 22.08 -3.59
N THR A 3 4.45 22.28 -4.47
CA THR A 3 4.25 22.51 -5.90
C THR A 3 4.09 21.18 -6.63
N ARG A 4 3.61 21.21 -7.88
CA ARG A 4 3.54 20.01 -8.70
C ARG A 4 4.93 19.42 -8.95
N ASP A 5 5.94 20.26 -9.15
CA ASP A 5 7.34 19.83 -9.33
C ASP A 5 7.86 19.10 -8.09
N ASP A 6 7.51 19.56 -6.89
CA ASP A 6 7.84 18.85 -5.64
C ASP A 6 7.22 17.45 -5.62
N VAL A 7 5.95 17.31 -6.04
CA VAL A 7 5.27 16.02 -6.10
C VAL A 7 5.88 15.12 -7.18
N SER A 8 6.22 15.64 -8.35
CA SER A 8 6.88 14.87 -9.41
C SER A 8 8.26 14.38 -8.98
N GLN A 9 9.04 15.23 -8.30
CA GLN A 9 10.32 14.83 -7.71
C GLN A 9 10.12 13.75 -6.64
N PHE A 10 9.13 13.92 -5.76
CA PHE A 10 8.81 12.93 -4.73
C PHE A 10 8.31 11.60 -5.33
N LYS A 11 7.52 11.63 -6.40
CA LYS A 11 7.12 10.44 -7.15
C LYS A 11 8.35 9.70 -7.68
N ALA A 12 9.35 10.42 -8.20
CA ALA A 12 10.55 9.82 -8.76
C ALA A 12 11.49 9.21 -7.69
N SER A 13 11.68 9.87 -6.54
CA SER A 13 12.74 9.52 -5.58
C SER A 13 12.33 9.53 -4.10
N GLY A 14 11.03 9.57 -3.81
CA GLY A 14 10.52 9.68 -2.45
C GLY A 14 10.64 8.36 -1.63
N PRO A 15 10.53 8.45 -0.29
CA PRO A 15 10.66 7.31 0.63
C PRO A 15 9.67 6.16 0.37
N TRP A 16 8.49 6.46 -0.19
CA TRP A 16 7.50 5.44 -0.57
C TRP A 16 8.08 4.32 -1.45
N ARG A 17 9.13 4.61 -2.25
CA ARG A 17 9.79 3.61 -3.11
C ARG A 17 10.58 2.60 -2.29
N GLU A 18 11.17 3.03 -1.17
CA GLU A 18 11.81 2.13 -0.20
C GLU A 18 10.77 1.22 0.46
N LEU A 19 9.65 1.81 0.90
CA LEU A 19 8.52 1.05 1.45
C LEU A 19 7.99 0.02 0.46
N ALA A 20 7.85 0.39 -0.82
CA ALA A 20 7.37 -0.51 -1.86
C ALA A 20 8.33 -1.68 -2.11
N ARG A 21 9.65 -1.45 -2.07
CA ARG A 21 10.65 -2.52 -2.17
C ARG A 21 10.62 -3.44 -0.94
N ALA A 22 10.59 -2.87 0.26
CA ALA A 22 10.50 -3.64 1.49
C ALA A 22 9.23 -4.51 1.53
N ALA A 23 8.08 -3.94 1.15
CA ALA A 23 6.84 -4.69 1.03
C ALA A 23 6.93 -5.81 -0.01
N ALA A 24 7.59 -5.58 -1.15
CA ALA A 24 7.74 -6.61 -2.18
C ALA A 24 8.57 -7.80 -1.66
N GLU A 25 9.61 -7.55 -0.87
CA GLU A 25 10.40 -8.58 -0.20
C GLU A 25 9.56 -9.36 0.83
N MET A 26 8.75 -8.67 1.64
CA MET A 26 7.86 -9.30 2.62
C MET A 26 6.80 -10.17 1.93
N VAL A 27 6.20 -9.68 0.85
CA VAL A 27 5.23 -10.42 0.03
C VAL A 27 5.88 -11.66 -0.56
N ALA A 28 7.09 -11.54 -1.12
CA ALA A 28 7.81 -12.69 -1.68
C ALA A 28 8.13 -13.77 -0.63
N ASP A 29 8.55 -13.38 0.58
CA ASP A 29 8.76 -14.32 1.69
C ASP A 29 7.44 -15.00 2.12
N ALA A 30 6.36 -14.23 2.24
CA ALA A 30 5.04 -14.76 2.59
C ALA A 30 4.54 -15.76 1.54
N GLU A 31 4.60 -15.41 0.25
CA GLU A 31 4.21 -16.28 -0.86
C GLU A 31 5.05 -17.57 -0.89
N GLN A 32 6.36 -17.46 -0.66
CA GLN A 32 7.25 -18.62 -0.61
C GLN A 32 6.85 -19.60 0.51
N ARG A 33 6.51 -19.09 1.70
CA ARG A 33 6.09 -19.91 2.83
C ARG A 33 4.70 -20.52 2.65
N ALA A 34 3.78 -19.77 2.03
CA ALA A 34 2.42 -20.21 1.78
C ALA A 34 2.30 -21.16 0.58
N GLY A 35 3.27 -21.12 -0.36
CA GLY A 35 3.20 -21.86 -1.61
C GLY A 35 2.09 -21.38 -2.55
N SER A 36 1.65 -20.13 -2.40
CA SER A 36 0.57 -19.51 -3.18
C SER A 36 0.84 -18.02 -3.42
N LYS A 37 0.07 -17.38 -4.30
CA LYS A 37 0.21 -15.97 -4.67
C LYS A 37 -0.73 -15.08 -3.87
N MET A 38 -0.19 -13.97 -3.37
CA MET A 38 -0.92 -12.98 -2.57
C MET A 38 -1.59 -11.93 -3.44
N ASP A 39 -0.94 -11.56 -4.55
CA ASP A 39 -1.38 -10.54 -5.52
C ASP A 39 -1.87 -9.22 -4.87
N PRO A 40 -1.06 -8.59 -3.99
CA PRO A 40 -1.43 -7.32 -3.37
C PRO A 40 -1.47 -6.18 -4.40
N LYS A 41 -2.40 -5.25 -4.18
CA LYS A 41 -2.62 -4.09 -5.06
C LYS A 41 -2.32 -2.79 -4.34
N LEU A 42 -1.48 -1.94 -4.93
CA LEU A 42 -1.18 -0.62 -4.39
C LEU A 42 -2.35 0.33 -4.66
N GLY A 43 -2.96 0.81 -3.58
CA GLY A 43 -4.11 1.71 -3.61
C GLY A 43 -3.86 2.98 -2.78
N GLY A 44 -4.96 3.50 -2.24
CA GLY A 44 -4.93 4.55 -1.22
C GLY A 44 -4.26 5.86 -1.63
N GLY A 45 -3.53 6.49 -0.71
CA GLY A 45 -2.98 7.84 -0.92
C GLY A 45 -1.92 7.88 -2.03
N THR A 46 -1.00 6.92 -1.98
CA THR A 46 0.13 6.84 -2.92
C THR A 46 -0.35 6.51 -4.32
N ARG A 47 -1.36 5.65 -4.50
CA ARG A 47 -1.97 5.44 -5.81
C ARG A 47 -2.49 6.74 -6.43
N LEU A 48 -3.18 7.59 -5.66
CA LEU A 48 -3.70 8.87 -6.16
C LEU A 48 -2.59 9.89 -6.43
N MET A 49 -1.50 9.87 -5.65
CA MET A 49 -0.31 10.68 -5.95
C MET A 49 0.28 10.27 -7.30
N LEU A 50 0.44 8.97 -7.56
CA LEU A 50 1.00 8.46 -8.82
C LEU A 50 0.15 8.84 -10.05
N ALA A 51 -1.17 8.86 -9.92
CA ALA A 51 -2.10 9.23 -11.00
C ALA A 51 -2.15 10.75 -11.25
N PHE A 52 -2.20 11.56 -10.19
CA PHE A 52 -2.64 12.95 -10.30
C PHE A 52 -1.60 13.99 -9.89
N GLU A 53 -0.53 13.58 -9.21
CA GLU A 53 0.52 14.49 -8.70
C GLU A 53 -0.06 15.65 -7.87
N HIS A 54 -1.19 15.42 -7.20
CA HIS A 54 -1.98 16.44 -6.53
C HIS A 54 -1.45 16.77 -5.12
N ARG A 55 -0.75 15.83 -4.48
CA ARG A 55 -0.07 15.99 -3.19
C ARG A 55 0.91 14.85 -2.94
N ILE A 56 1.82 15.05 -1.99
CA ILE A 56 2.72 14.02 -1.48
C ILE A 56 1.95 13.01 -0.60
N SER A 57 2.31 11.74 -0.74
CA SER A 57 1.84 10.63 0.10
C SER A 57 3.04 9.76 0.44
N ASP A 58 3.40 9.69 1.72
CA ASP A 58 4.62 9.01 2.17
C ASP A 58 4.42 7.49 2.39
N ASP A 59 3.24 7.10 2.87
CA ASP A 59 2.89 5.72 3.20
C ASP A 59 2.44 4.91 1.99
N ILE A 60 2.40 3.57 2.08
CA ILE A 60 1.82 2.70 1.05
C ILE A 60 0.67 1.86 1.60
N ASP A 61 -0.43 1.81 0.84
CA ASP A 61 -1.60 0.98 1.13
C ASP A 61 -1.64 -0.20 0.14
N LEU A 62 -1.49 -1.43 0.64
CA LEU A 62 -1.53 -2.68 -0.13
C LEU A 62 -2.81 -3.46 0.19
N PHE A 63 -3.69 -3.60 -0.80
CA PHE A 63 -4.95 -4.32 -0.66
C PHE A 63 -4.77 -5.79 -1.01
N ILE A 64 -5.14 -6.66 -0.06
CA ILE A 64 -5.10 -8.11 -0.16
C ILE A 64 -6.51 -8.70 0.00
N ARG A 65 -6.75 -9.89 -0.57
CA ARG A 65 -8.08 -10.50 -0.57
C ARG A 65 -8.31 -11.46 0.59
N ASP A 66 -7.28 -12.19 0.98
CA ASP A 66 -7.36 -13.23 2.00
C ASP A 66 -6.75 -12.75 3.33
N PRO A 67 -7.51 -12.71 4.44
CA PRO A 67 -6.98 -12.33 5.74
C PRO A 67 -5.89 -13.28 6.27
N GLN A 68 -5.77 -14.51 5.76
CA GLN A 68 -4.72 -15.45 6.15
C GLN A 68 -3.32 -14.91 5.90
N TRP A 69 -3.14 -14.03 4.91
CA TRP A 69 -1.86 -13.39 4.61
C TRP A 69 -1.30 -12.57 5.76
N ILE A 70 -2.15 -12.02 6.64
CA ILE A 70 -1.71 -11.31 7.84
C ILE A 70 -0.84 -12.23 8.72
N GLY A 71 -1.19 -13.51 8.81
CA GLY A 71 -0.43 -14.48 9.60
C GLY A 71 0.98 -14.76 9.07
N TYR A 72 1.20 -14.58 7.76
CA TYR A 72 2.52 -14.72 7.13
C TYR A 72 3.35 -13.43 7.21
N LEU A 73 2.70 -12.28 7.32
CA LEU A 73 3.32 -10.96 7.30
C LEU A 73 3.59 -10.39 8.70
N THR A 74 2.79 -10.76 9.71
CA THR A 74 2.89 -10.14 11.04
C THR A 74 4.23 -10.44 11.70
N PRO A 75 4.92 -9.43 12.29
CA PRO A 75 6.16 -9.64 13.03
C PRO A 75 6.04 -10.66 14.17
N ARG A 76 4.84 -10.78 14.75
CA ARG A 76 4.54 -11.74 15.81
C ARG A 76 4.74 -13.20 15.40
N LEU A 77 4.54 -13.51 14.12
CA LEU A 77 4.64 -14.86 13.56
C LEU A 77 5.77 -15.00 12.55
N ASN A 78 6.34 -13.88 12.10
CA ASN A 78 7.44 -13.81 11.16
C ASN A 78 8.42 -12.68 11.57
N ASP A 79 9.45 -13.04 12.32
CA ASP A 79 10.47 -12.11 12.87
C ASP A 79 11.54 -11.70 11.84
N ARG A 80 11.52 -12.27 10.63
CA ARG A 80 12.54 -12.04 9.57
C ARG A 80 12.79 -10.56 9.29
N PHE A 81 11.73 -9.74 9.37
CA PHE A 81 11.77 -8.31 9.06
C PHE A 81 11.62 -7.42 10.30
N GLU A 82 11.61 -7.97 11.51
CA GLU A 82 11.40 -7.20 12.74
C GLU A 82 12.48 -6.12 12.94
N SER A 83 13.72 -6.41 12.54
CA SER A 83 14.87 -5.51 12.70
C SER A 83 14.79 -4.21 11.89
N VAL A 84 13.98 -4.17 10.82
CA VAL A 84 13.78 -2.97 9.99
C VAL A 84 12.54 -2.18 10.38
N MET A 85 11.75 -2.68 11.33
CA MET A 85 10.52 -2.05 11.79
C MET A 85 10.73 -1.26 13.08
N THR A 86 9.98 -0.18 13.22
CA THR A 86 9.88 0.62 14.45
C THR A 86 8.63 0.28 15.27
N GLY A 87 7.71 -0.50 14.70
CA GLY A 87 6.55 -1.06 15.38
C GLY A 87 5.50 -1.57 14.40
N TYR A 88 4.42 -2.15 14.91
CA TYR A 88 3.30 -2.59 14.08
C TYR A 88 1.96 -2.50 14.84
N GLU A 89 0.87 -2.51 14.09
CA GLU A 89 -0.50 -2.70 14.59
C GLU A 89 -1.15 -3.82 13.80
N GLU A 90 -1.74 -4.79 14.49
CA GLU A 90 -2.38 -5.96 13.89
C GLU A 90 -3.86 -6.01 14.26
N SER A 91 -4.70 -6.32 13.28
CA SER A 91 -6.13 -6.60 13.46
C SER A 91 -6.54 -7.77 12.55
N ALA A 92 -7.80 -8.23 12.67
CA ALA A 92 -8.32 -9.29 11.81
C ALA A 92 -8.38 -8.92 10.32
N THR A 93 -8.33 -7.63 9.97
CA THR A 93 -8.56 -7.11 8.61
C THR A 93 -7.48 -6.16 8.13
N ALA A 94 -6.44 -5.93 8.93
CA ALA A 94 -5.35 -5.05 8.56
C ALA A 94 -4.09 -5.35 9.37
N LEU A 95 -2.93 -5.16 8.74
CA LEU A 95 -1.62 -5.14 9.37
C LEU A 95 -0.91 -3.87 8.93
N LYS A 96 -0.63 -2.99 9.89
CA LYS A 96 0.16 -1.78 9.70
C LYS A 96 1.56 -2.01 10.21
N LEU A 97 2.55 -1.83 9.34
CA LEU A 97 3.97 -1.92 9.68
C LEU A 97 4.56 -0.52 9.64
N ARG A 98 5.23 -0.10 10.72
CA ARG A 98 5.94 1.17 10.79
C ARG A 98 7.43 0.94 10.53
N LEU A 99 7.97 1.64 9.55
CA LEU A 99 9.39 1.69 9.22
C LEU A 99 9.90 3.13 9.42
N PRO A 100 11.23 3.35 9.49
CA PRO A 100 11.78 4.71 9.56
C PRO A 100 11.35 5.62 8.39
N ALA A 101 11.11 5.03 7.22
CA ALA A 101 10.73 5.74 5.99
C ALA A 101 9.23 6.07 5.90
N GLY A 102 8.37 5.45 6.71
CA GLY A 102 6.91 5.61 6.67
C GLY A 102 6.16 4.31 7.00
N GLU A 103 4.88 4.25 6.68
CA GLU A 103 4.00 3.11 7.00
C GLU A 103 3.69 2.23 5.78
N ILE A 104 3.61 0.91 6.01
CA ILE A 104 3.11 -0.08 5.04
C ILE A 104 1.83 -0.67 5.63
N ASP A 105 0.70 -0.42 4.97
CA ASP A 105 -0.60 -0.91 5.39
C ASP A 105 -1.05 -2.07 4.48
N PHE A 106 -1.05 -3.29 5.00
CA PHE A 106 -1.73 -4.42 4.36
C PHE A 106 -3.19 -4.42 4.80
N ILE A 107 -4.12 -4.23 3.86
CA ILE A 107 -5.54 -4.06 4.14
C ILE A 107 -6.33 -5.18 3.46
N VAL A 108 -7.08 -5.95 4.25
CA VAL A 108 -7.96 -6.99 3.73
C VAL A 108 -9.24 -6.34 3.20
N SER A 109 -9.40 -6.32 1.88
CA SER A 109 -10.56 -5.72 1.25
C SER A 109 -10.80 -6.31 -0.13
N MET A 110 -12.07 -6.54 -0.45
CA MET A 110 -12.49 -6.91 -1.80
C MET A 110 -12.66 -5.65 -2.66
N SER A 111 -12.56 -5.80 -3.98
CA SER A 111 -12.92 -4.73 -4.91
C SER A 111 -14.41 -4.42 -4.80
N LEU A 112 -14.75 -3.13 -4.71
CA LEU A 112 -16.12 -2.62 -4.70
C LEU A 112 -16.69 -2.51 -6.12
N LEU A 113 -15.86 -2.17 -7.10
CA LEU A 113 -16.27 -1.93 -8.48
C LEU A 113 -15.91 -3.09 -9.43
N GLY A 114 -14.98 -3.95 -9.04
CA GLY A 114 -14.55 -5.10 -9.85
C GLY A 114 -13.83 -4.71 -11.15
N LEU A 115 -13.21 -3.53 -11.16
CA LEU A 115 -12.46 -3.01 -12.30
C LEU A 115 -11.12 -3.74 -12.47
N PRO A 116 -10.61 -3.86 -13.71
CA PRO A 116 -9.31 -4.46 -13.97
C PRO A 116 -8.18 -3.60 -13.40
N ASP A 117 -7.11 -4.25 -12.95
CA ASP A 117 -5.96 -3.56 -12.35
C ASP A 117 -5.20 -2.71 -13.36
N GLU A 118 -4.56 -1.65 -12.84
CA GLU A 118 -3.74 -0.74 -13.63
C GLU A 118 -2.25 -0.95 -13.34
N HIS A 119 -1.41 -0.33 -14.15
CA HIS A 119 0.05 -0.32 -13.98
C HIS A 119 0.56 1.09 -14.23
N ALA A 120 1.57 1.51 -13.46
CA ALA A 120 2.21 2.81 -13.69
C ALA A 120 2.96 2.79 -15.03
N SER A 121 2.78 3.82 -15.85
CA SER A 121 3.44 3.93 -17.16
C SER A 121 4.80 4.62 -17.12
N ASP A 122 5.06 5.42 -16.09
CA ASP A 122 6.19 6.36 -16.01
C ASP A 122 7.08 6.18 -14.78
N VAL A 123 6.73 5.24 -13.89
CA VAL A 123 7.51 4.89 -12.71
C VAL A 123 7.39 3.40 -12.43
N GLU A 124 8.51 2.77 -12.07
CA GLU A 124 8.50 1.36 -11.68
C GLU A 124 7.83 1.19 -10.32
N VAL A 125 6.79 0.36 -10.26
CA VAL A 125 6.07 -0.03 -9.05
C VAL A 125 6.02 -1.55 -9.00
N PRO A 126 6.44 -2.21 -7.90
CA PRO A 126 6.51 -3.67 -7.83
C PRO A 126 5.15 -4.36 -7.62
N PHE A 127 4.05 -3.62 -7.73
CA PHE A 127 2.69 -4.09 -7.49
C PHE A 127 1.75 -3.62 -8.59
N ALA A 128 0.70 -4.41 -8.84
CA ALA A 128 -0.44 -3.93 -9.59
C ALA A 128 -1.09 -2.75 -8.86
N LEU A 129 -1.69 -1.83 -9.60
CA LEU A 129 -2.32 -0.64 -9.05
C LEU A 129 -3.84 -0.84 -8.99
N GLU A 130 -4.47 -0.44 -7.89
CA GLU A 130 -5.92 -0.29 -7.90
C GLU A 130 -6.32 0.81 -8.89
N PRO A 131 -7.41 0.62 -9.66
CA PRO A 131 -7.97 1.68 -10.48
C PRO A 131 -8.31 2.90 -9.64
N VAL A 132 -8.14 4.10 -10.20
CA VAL A 132 -8.42 5.34 -9.46
C VAL A 132 -9.86 5.34 -8.93
N ASP A 133 -10.81 4.93 -9.76
CA ASP A 133 -12.23 4.82 -9.45
C ASP A 133 -12.47 3.91 -8.24
N GLU A 134 -11.75 2.78 -8.14
CA GLU A 134 -11.81 1.85 -7.02
C GLU A 134 -11.29 2.52 -5.73
N VAL A 135 -10.16 3.23 -5.81
CA VAL A 135 -9.62 3.97 -4.66
C VAL A 135 -10.58 5.06 -4.18
N LEU A 136 -11.19 5.80 -5.10
CA LEU A 136 -12.19 6.83 -4.78
C LEU A 136 -13.45 6.21 -4.17
N ALA A 137 -13.95 5.11 -4.73
CA ALA A 137 -15.09 4.37 -4.21
C ALA A 137 -14.85 3.89 -2.78
N LYS A 138 -13.69 3.29 -2.49
CA LYS A 138 -13.32 2.87 -1.14
C LYS A 138 -13.24 4.04 -0.16
N LYS A 139 -12.66 5.18 -0.57
CA LYS A 139 -12.61 6.38 0.29
C LYS A 139 -14.01 6.89 0.63
N LEU A 140 -14.90 6.96 -0.35
CA LEU A 140 -16.29 7.39 -0.14
C LEU A 140 -17.08 6.38 0.69
N PHE A 141 -16.95 5.09 0.41
CA PHE A 141 -17.67 4.02 1.09
C PHE A 141 -17.26 3.91 2.57
N TYR A 142 -15.95 3.87 2.86
CA TYR A 142 -15.46 3.65 4.23
C TYR A 142 -15.30 4.93 5.04
N ARG A 143 -15.04 6.08 4.39
CA ARG A 143 -14.69 7.34 5.07
C ARG A 143 -15.48 8.55 4.58
N GLY A 144 -16.49 8.35 3.72
CA GLY A 144 -17.29 9.43 3.13
C GLY A 144 -17.94 10.35 4.17
N TRP A 145 -18.39 9.77 5.29
CA TRP A 145 -19.02 10.49 6.39
C TRP A 145 -18.07 11.44 7.15
N ALA A 146 -16.75 11.26 7.01
CA ALA A 146 -15.71 12.04 7.69
C ALA A 146 -14.75 12.72 6.69
N LEU A 147 -15.15 12.89 5.43
CA LEU A 147 -14.31 13.54 4.43
C LEU A 147 -14.02 14.99 4.83
N THR A 148 -12.73 15.33 4.88
CA THR A 148 -12.28 16.70 5.05
C THR A 148 -11.85 17.28 3.71
N PRO A 149 -12.17 18.56 3.43
CA PRO A 149 -11.53 19.28 2.33
C PRO A 149 -10.02 19.27 2.54
N ARG A 150 -9.26 18.97 1.49
CA ARG A 150 -7.80 19.02 1.50
C ARG A 150 -7.30 19.74 0.27
#